data_AF-A0A7J4E6C5-F1
#
_entry.id   AF-A0A7J4E6C5-F1
#
_cell.length_a   1.000
_cell.length_b   1.000
_cell.length_c   1.000
_cell.angle_alpha   90.00
_cell.angle_beta   90.00
_cell.angle_gamma   90.00
#
_symmetry.space_group_name_H-M   'P 1'
#
loop_
_entity.id
_entity.type
_entity.pdbx_description
1 polymer ?
#
loop_
_entity_poly.entity_id
_entity_poly.type
_entity_poly.pdbx_seq_one_letter_code
_entity_poly.pdbx_strand_id
1 'polypeptide(L)'
;MKLKSLFLILAVSASGFLLGFHYSTVKTVLFEREKLTYRSAIEKVFDQVVDNIGEVRGLQPPSDVRLEIVDLKWVKAFPKSEQELENLKLEEEIYKAVFLIPEEASLVEAESQLVFVAAASENTIYLVREFFEPFDEREAKEILAHEVTHTIQGEYFQAFNGRFHDEIQAWNALIEGDASFTGMLYAEKFDPPGEGGPLRGERLRPERGLRGEVPRPVLEIRFFP
;
A
#
# COMPACT_ATOMS: atom_id res chain seq x y z
N MET A 1 -27.56 -50.71 33.72
CA MET A 1 -26.94 -50.29 32.44
C MET A 1 -27.00 -48.79 32.17
N LYS A 2 -28.11 -48.07 32.45
CA LYS A 2 -28.29 -46.66 32.04
C LYS A 2 -27.29 -45.63 32.62
N LEU A 3 -26.79 -45.82 33.85
CA LEU A 3 -25.91 -44.84 34.52
C LEU A 3 -24.48 -44.79 33.94
N LYS A 4 -23.93 -45.95 33.54
CA LYS A 4 -22.59 -46.04 32.92
C LYS A 4 -22.58 -45.40 31.52
N SER A 5 -23.66 -45.56 30.76
CA SER A 5 -23.84 -44.94 29.45
C SER A 5 -23.93 -43.42 29.54
N LEU A 6 -24.60 -42.88 30.57
CA LEU A 6 -24.70 -41.44 30.81
C LEU A 6 -23.34 -40.82 31.16
N PHE A 7 -22.55 -41.49 32.02
CA PHE A 7 -21.19 -41.06 32.38
C PHE A 7 -20.25 -41.05 31.16
N LEU A 8 -20.35 -42.05 30.29
CA LEU A 8 -19.54 -42.11 29.07
C LEU A 8 -19.88 -40.96 28.11
N ILE A 9 -21.17 -40.65 27.93
CA ILE A 9 -21.62 -39.54 27.08
C ILE A 9 -21.16 -38.19 27.64
N LEU A 10 -21.23 -37.99 28.96
CA LEU A 10 -20.73 -36.79 29.64
C LEU A 10 -19.21 -36.65 29.51
N ALA A 11 -18.45 -37.73 29.68
CA ALA A 11 -17.00 -37.72 29.54
C ALA A 11 -16.54 -37.43 28.10
N VAL A 12 -17.22 -38.01 27.10
CA VAL A 12 -16.94 -37.74 25.68
C VAL A 12 -17.30 -36.30 25.31
N SER A 13 -18.45 -35.81 25.77
CA SER A 13 -18.88 -34.42 25.55
C SER A 13 -17.93 -33.41 26.20
N ALA A 14 -17.49 -33.67 27.45
CA ALA A 14 -16.53 -32.83 28.16
C ALA A 14 -15.15 -32.84 27.49
N SER A 15 -14.70 -33.99 27.00
CA SER A 15 -13.42 -34.11 26.27
C SER A 15 -13.47 -33.36 24.94
N GLY A 16 -14.58 -33.47 24.20
CA GLY A 16 -14.80 -32.72 22.96
C GLY A 16 -14.84 -31.21 23.20
N PHE A 17 -15.48 -30.76 24.28
CA PHE A 17 -15.50 -29.35 24.67
C PHE A 17 -14.11 -28.83 25.04
N LEU A 18 -13.33 -29.58 25.83
CA LEU A 18 -11.95 -29.20 26.19
C LEU A 18 -11.03 -29.13 24.96
N LEU A 19 -11.15 -30.09 24.03
CA LEU A 19 -10.40 -30.08 22.76
C LEU A 19 -10.79 -28.88 21.89
N GLY A 20 -12.08 -28.58 21.76
CA GLY A 20 -12.56 -27.44 21.01
C GLY A 20 -12.12 -26.10 21.62
N PHE A 21 -12.19 -25.98 22.95
CA PHE A 21 -11.72 -24.81 23.67
C PHE A 21 -10.20 -24.62 23.54
N HIS A 22 -9.42 -25.70 23.68
CA HIS A 22 -7.97 -25.67 23.50
C HIS A 22 -7.59 -25.27 22.08
N TYR A 23 -8.22 -25.87 21.07
CA TYR A 23 -7.99 -25.55 19.66
C TYR A 23 -8.32 -24.08 19.35
N SER A 24 -9.45 -23.57 19.85
CA SER A 24 -9.84 -22.17 19.69
C SER A 24 -8.82 -21.22 20.34
N THR A 25 -8.38 -21.54 21.56
CA THR A 25 -7.39 -20.75 22.30
C THR A 25 -6.05 -20.72 21.55
N VAL A 26 -5.56 -21.88 21.12
CA VAL A 26 -4.30 -21.99 20.36
C VAL A 26 -4.38 -21.22 19.04
N LYS A 27 -5.49 -21.32 18.31
CA LYS A 27 -5.70 -20.54 17.08
C LYS A 27 -5.67 -19.04 17.33
N THR A 28 -6.34 -18.57 18.37
CA THR A 28 -6.37 -17.15 18.73
C THR A 28 -4.97 -16.64 19.08
N VAL A 29 -4.21 -17.41 19.88
CA VAL A 29 -2.83 -17.06 20.24
C VAL A 29 -1.90 -17.04 19.03
N LEU A 30 -2.02 -18.02 18.11
CA LEU A 30 -1.21 -18.05 16.89
C LEU A 30 -1.51 -16.86 15.98
N PHE A 31 -2.79 -16.53 15.80
CA PHE A 31 -3.22 -15.39 14.99
C PHE A 31 -2.71 -14.05 15.56
N GLU A 32 -2.83 -13.82 16.87
CA GLU A 32 -2.30 -12.60 17.50
C GLU A 32 -0.77 -12.53 17.42
N ARG A 33 -0.09 -13.67 17.56
CA ARG A 33 1.38 -13.73 17.40
C ARG A 33 1.80 -13.39 15.97
N GLU A 34 1.13 -13.94 14.98
CA GLU A 34 1.40 -13.64 13.56
C GLU A 34 1.19 -12.14 13.28
N LYS A 35 0.08 -11.57 13.75
CA LYS A 35 -0.22 -10.14 13.63
C LYS A 35 0.85 -9.26 14.29
N LEU A 36 1.32 -9.60 15.49
CA LEU A 36 2.39 -8.89 16.19
C LEU A 36 3.72 -9.02 15.44
N THR A 37 4.04 -10.21 14.94
CA THR A 37 5.27 -10.47 14.18
C THR A 37 5.29 -9.65 12.88
N TYR A 38 4.17 -9.63 12.17
CA TYR A 38 3.99 -8.83 10.95
C TYR A 38 4.15 -7.33 11.22
N ARG A 39 3.45 -6.79 12.24
CA ARG A 39 3.57 -5.37 12.61
C ARG A 39 5.00 -5.00 13.00
N SER A 40 5.63 -5.82 13.84
CA SER A 40 7.01 -5.58 14.28
C SER A 40 8.00 -5.63 13.12
N ALA A 41 7.77 -6.48 12.13
CA ALA A 41 8.59 -6.55 10.93
C ALA A 41 8.48 -5.27 10.10
N ILE A 42 7.26 -4.74 9.88
CA ILE A 42 7.06 -3.46 9.18
C ILE A 42 7.71 -2.32 9.95
N GLU A 43 7.45 -2.19 11.25
CA GLU A 43 7.99 -1.12 12.09
C GLU A 43 9.52 -1.11 12.06
N LYS A 44 10.15 -2.29 12.17
CA LYS A 44 11.61 -2.41 12.03
C LYS A 44 12.10 -1.84 10.70
N VAL A 45 11.46 -2.20 9.57
CA VAL A 45 11.88 -1.71 8.25
C VAL A 45 11.64 -0.21 8.14
N PHE A 46 10.50 0.27 8.62
CA PHE A 46 10.13 1.68 8.63
C PHE A 46 11.14 2.53 9.42
N ASP A 47 11.46 2.13 10.65
CA ASP A 47 12.45 2.83 11.49
C ASP A 47 13.82 2.88 10.80
N GLN A 48 14.25 1.77 10.21
CA GLN A 48 15.48 1.72 9.43
C GLN A 48 15.48 2.70 8.26
N VAL A 49 14.37 2.79 7.52
CA VAL A 49 14.25 3.72 6.40
C VAL A 49 14.30 5.16 6.89
N VAL A 50 13.50 5.52 7.89
CA VAL A 50 13.46 6.88 8.45
C VAL A 50 14.84 7.31 8.94
N ASP A 51 15.57 6.43 9.62
CA ASP A 51 16.90 6.72 10.16
C ASP A 51 17.96 6.93 9.07
N ASN A 52 17.86 6.23 7.94
CA ASN A 52 18.93 6.14 6.94
C ASN A 52 18.66 6.89 5.63
N ILE A 53 17.40 7.26 5.32
CA ILE A 53 17.01 7.88 4.04
C ILE A 53 17.74 9.21 3.80
N GLY A 54 18.10 9.91 4.89
CA GLY A 54 18.88 11.14 4.81
C GLY A 54 20.27 10.94 4.21
N GLU A 55 20.84 9.74 4.25
CA GLU A 55 22.10 9.45 3.57
C GLU A 55 21.97 9.28 2.05
N VAL A 56 20.74 9.11 1.53
CA VAL A 56 20.47 9.03 0.09
C VAL A 56 20.17 10.42 -0.48
N ARG A 57 19.39 11.22 0.25
CA ARG A 57 18.89 12.52 -0.22
C ARG A 57 19.61 13.73 0.34
N GLY A 58 20.38 13.58 1.42
CA GLY A 58 20.96 14.70 2.15
C GLY A 58 19.93 15.54 2.91
N LEU A 59 18.67 15.08 2.99
CA LEU A 59 17.56 15.71 3.71
C LEU A 59 16.95 14.70 4.66
N GLN A 60 16.62 15.14 5.88
CA GLN A 60 16.04 14.28 6.91
C GLN A 60 14.51 14.35 6.84
N PRO A 61 13.78 13.23 7.01
CA PRO A 61 12.33 13.26 7.16
C PRO A 61 11.88 14.17 8.32
N PRO A 62 10.62 14.64 8.31
CA PRO A 62 10.01 15.26 9.48
C PRO A 62 10.16 14.39 10.73
N SER A 63 10.34 15.01 11.89
CA SER A 63 10.54 14.24 13.14
C SER A 63 9.30 13.48 13.60
N ASP A 64 8.13 13.80 13.04
CA ASP A 64 6.83 13.24 13.40
C ASP A 64 6.23 12.36 12.28
N VAL A 65 7.05 11.80 11.39
CA VAL A 65 6.56 10.82 10.41
C VAL A 65 5.96 9.61 11.12
N ARG A 66 4.71 9.28 10.79
CA ARG A 66 3.93 8.19 11.38
C ARG A 66 3.64 7.09 10.36
N LEU A 67 3.53 5.87 10.86
CA LEU A 67 3.12 4.70 10.09
C LEU A 67 1.76 4.17 10.58
N GLU A 68 0.80 4.07 9.67
CA GLU A 68 -0.52 3.49 9.91
C GLU A 68 -0.73 2.27 9.01
N ILE A 69 -0.93 1.09 9.62
CA ILE A 69 -1.20 -0.15 8.89
C ILE A 69 -2.71 -0.33 8.79
N VAL A 70 -3.24 -0.18 7.57
CA VAL A 70 -4.66 -0.26 7.24
C VAL A 70 -5.00 -1.56 6.53
N ASP A 71 -6.30 -1.86 6.41
CA ASP A 71 -6.80 -3.01 5.65
C ASP A 71 -7.55 -2.55 4.39
N LEU A 72 -7.83 -3.49 3.49
CA LEU A 72 -8.59 -3.23 2.25
C LEU A 72 -9.97 -2.62 2.51
N LYS A 73 -10.58 -2.95 3.65
CA LYS A 73 -11.89 -2.44 4.02
C LYS A 73 -11.82 -0.95 4.34
N TRP A 74 -10.76 -0.52 5.03
CA TRP A 74 -10.49 0.87 5.32
C TRP A 74 -10.28 1.67 4.04
N VAL A 75 -9.46 1.16 3.10
CA VAL A 75 -9.20 1.86 1.81
C VAL A 75 -10.50 2.05 1.02
N LYS A 76 -11.35 1.02 0.96
CA LYS A 76 -12.66 1.09 0.27
C LYS A 76 -13.66 2.02 0.95
N ALA A 77 -13.49 2.24 2.25
CA ALA A 77 -14.34 3.13 3.03
C ALA A 77 -13.81 4.58 3.05
N PHE A 78 -12.63 4.83 2.48
CA PHE A 78 -12.02 6.15 2.48
C PHE A 78 -12.86 7.10 1.61
N PRO A 79 -13.47 8.15 2.21
CA PRO A 79 -14.39 9.01 1.48
C PRO A 79 -13.60 9.91 0.52
N LYS A 80 -14.02 9.93 -0.75
CA LYS A 80 -13.62 11.00 -1.67
C LYS A 80 -14.43 12.25 -1.36
N SER A 81 -13.80 13.40 -1.42
CA SER A 81 -14.49 14.68 -1.35
C SER A 81 -15.44 14.85 -2.54
N GLU A 82 -16.47 15.67 -2.35
CA GLU A 82 -17.42 16.01 -3.42
C GLU A 82 -16.69 16.63 -4.63
N GLN A 83 -15.70 17.49 -4.36
CA GLN A 83 -14.88 18.13 -5.39
C GLN A 83 -14.06 17.12 -6.20
N GLU A 84 -13.46 16.11 -5.54
CA GLU A 84 -12.71 15.06 -6.23
C GLU A 84 -13.62 14.24 -7.14
N LEU A 85 -14.83 13.90 -6.67
CA LEU A 85 -15.82 13.18 -7.47
C LEU A 85 -16.32 14.01 -8.66
N GLU A 86 -16.53 15.31 -8.49
CA GLU A 86 -16.91 16.21 -9.59
C GLU A 86 -15.81 16.33 -10.63
N ASN A 87 -14.56 16.53 -10.20
CA ASN A 87 -13.40 16.58 -11.10
C ASN A 87 -13.24 15.26 -11.86
N LEU A 88 -13.47 14.13 -11.19
CA LEU A 88 -13.39 12.81 -11.82
C LEU A 88 -14.39 12.66 -12.96
N LYS A 89 -15.64 13.07 -12.70
CA LYS A 89 -16.73 13.00 -13.69
C LYS A 89 -16.45 13.93 -14.86
N LEU A 90 -15.95 15.14 -14.60
CA LEU A 90 -15.56 16.07 -15.66
C LEU A 90 -14.46 15.48 -16.55
N GLU A 91 -13.44 14.87 -15.96
CA GLU A 91 -12.37 14.21 -16.69
C GLU A 91 -12.87 13.01 -17.50
N GLU A 92 -13.79 12.23 -16.94
CA GLU A 92 -14.46 11.12 -17.63
C GLU A 92 -15.18 11.61 -18.89
N GLU A 93 -15.99 12.67 -18.78
CA GLU A 93 -16.68 13.27 -19.92
C GLU A 93 -15.71 13.76 -21.00
N ILE A 94 -14.59 14.38 -20.59
CA ILE A 94 -13.55 14.82 -21.53
C ILE A 94 -12.94 13.61 -22.23
N TYR A 95 -12.55 12.56 -21.50
CA TYR A 95 -11.93 11.37 -22.08
C TYR A 95 -12.86 10.59 -23.00
N LYS A 96 -14.16 10.55 -22.71
CA LYS A 96 -15.18 10.01 -23.62
C LYS A 96 -15.29 10.85 -24.89
N ALA A 97 -15.38 12.17 -24.74
CA ALA A 97 -15.51 13.09 -25.87
C ALA A 97 -14.30 13.06 -26.82
N VAL A 98 -13.09 12.80 -26.31
CA VAL A 98 -11.87 12.63 -27.12
C VAL A 98 -11.55 11.17 -27.46
N PHE A 99 -12.47 10.24 -27.20
CA PHE A 99 -12.35 8.81 -27.50
C PHE A 99 -11.13 8.11 -26.86
N LEU A 100 -10.66 8.59 -25.70
CA LEU A 100 -9.63 7.93 -24.90
C LEU A 100 -10.18 6.75 -24.08
N ILE A 101 -11.46 6.82 -23.71
CA ILE A 101 -12.19 5.74 -23.03
C ILE A 101 -13.53 5.51 -23.75
N PRO A 102 -14.10 4.28 -23.72
CA PRO A 102 -15.41 4.03 -24.32
C PRO A 102 -16.55 4.69 -23.51
N GLU A 103 -17.71 4.87 -24.15
CA GLU A 103 -18.87 5.58 -23.57
C GLU A 103 -19.37 4.91 -22.28
N GLU A 104 -19.33 3.58 -22.26
CA GLU A 104 -19.72 2.72 -21.15
C GLU A 104 -18.71 2.70 -19.99
N ALA A 105 -17.46 3.14 -20.21
CA ALA A 105 -16.45 3.13 -19.17
C ALA A 105 -16.73 4.17 -18.07
N SER A 106 -16.37 3.82 -16.83
CA SER A 106 -16.47 4.69 -15.66
C SER A 106 -15.10 4.85 -15.00
N LEU A 107 -14.58 6.08 -14.97
CA LEU A 107 -13.37 6.43 -14.23
C LEU A 107 -13.61 6.34 -12.72
N VAL A 108 -14.83 6.64 -12.26
CA VAL A 108 -15.21 6.51 -10.85
C VAL A 108 -15.10 5.07 -10.38
N GLU A 109 -15.61 4.14 -11.18
CA GLU A 109 -15.52 2.71 -10.88
C GLU A 109 -14.08 2.22 -10.98
N ALA A 110 -13.35 2.59 -12.03
CA ALA A 110 -11.95 2.20 -12.20
C ALA A 110 -11.10 2.66 -11.01
N GLU A 111 -11.28 3.89 -10.55
CA GLU A 111 -10.54 4.41 -9.39
C GLU A 111 -10.96 3.75 -8.07
N SER A 112 -12.23 3.38 -7.91
CA SER A 112 -12.68 2.63 -6.73
C SER A 112 -12.09 1.22 -6.62
N GLN A 113 -11.62 0.68 -7.75
CA GLN A 113 -10.96 -0.63 -7.82
C GLN A 113 -9.44 -0.53 -7.69
N LEU A 114 -8.87 0.66 -7.84
CA LEU A 114 -7.45 0.87 -7.63
C LEU A 114 -7.13 0.77 -6.15
N VAL A 115 -6.18 -0.09 -5.84
CA VAL A 115 -5.65 -0.19 -4.49
C VAL A 115 -4.14 -0.03 -4.53
N PHE A 116 -3.65 0.86 -3.68
CA PHE A 116 -2.23 1.13 -3.48
C PHE A 116 -1.65 0.17 -2.45
N VAL A 117 -0.33 -0.07 -2.51
CA VAL A 117 0.40 -0.84 -1.50
C VAL A 117 0.65 0.02 -0.27
N ALA A 118 1.11 1.25 -0.50
CA ALA A 118 1.27 2.29 0.48
C ALA A 118 0.99 3.66 -0.16
N ALA A 119 0.76 4.67 0.68
CA ALA A 119 0.59 6.06 0.28
C ALA A 119 0.98 7.00 1.42
N ALA A 120 1.63 8.11 1.10
CA ALA A 120 1.90 9.19 2.05
C ALA A 120 0.84 10.29 1.96
N SER A 121 0.41 10.80 3.12
CA SER A 121 -0.39 12.03 3.23
C SER A 121 0.10 12.83 4.43
N GLU A 122 0.51 14.07 4.18
CA GLU A 122 1.28 14.88 5.13
C GLU A 122 2.47 14.07 5.69
N ASN A 123 2.57 13.95 7.01
CA ASN A 123 3.61 13.18 7.69
C ASN A 123 3.13 11.76 8.06
N THR A 124 2.07 11.24 7.44
CA THR A 124 1.54 9.90 7.74
C THR A 124 1.62 8.99 6.52
N ILE A 125 2.25 7.82 6.69
CA ILE A 125 2.32 6.77 5.68
C ILE A 125 1.28 5.71 6.02
N TYR A 126 0.39 5.46 5.06
CA TYR A 126 -0.64 4.43 5.14
C TYR A 126 -0.18 3.21 4.34
N LEU A 127 -0.15 2.04 4.98
CA LEU A 127 0.30 0.80 4.36
C LEU A 127 -0.83 -0.22 4.38
N VAL A 128 -1.17 -0.76 3.20
CA VAL A 128 -2.26 -1.72 3.03
C VAL A 128 -1.72 -3.13 3.29
N ARG A 129 -2.12 -3.69 4.43
CA ARG A 129 -1.64 -4.99 4.93
C ARG A 129 -1.68 -6.09 3.88
N GLU A 130 -2.76 -6.15 3.09
CA GLU A 130 -2.99 -7.23 2.13
C GLU A 130 -2.02 -7.21 0.94
N PHE A 131 -1.30 -6.11 0.72
CA PHE A 131 -0.40 -5.94 -0.43
C PHE A 131 1.05 -5.65 -0.08
N PHE A 132 1.38 -5.59 1.22
CA PHE A 132 2.73 -5.33 1.67
C PHE A 132 3.35 -6.58 2.31
N GLU A 133 4.53 -6.96 1.82
CA GLU A 133 5.30 -8.11 2.30
C GLU A 133 6.56 -7.64 3.04
N PRO A 134 6.54 -7.53 4.39
CA PRO A 134 7.69 -7.04 5.15
C PRO A 134 8.89 -8.00 5.17
N PHE A 135 8.71 -9.28 4.82
CA PHE A 135 9.79 -10.27 4.84
C PHE A 135 10.62 -10.29 3.55
N ASP A 136 10.14 -9.66 2.46
CA ASP A 136 11.00 -9.23 1.36
C ASP A 136 11.63 -7.88 1.75
N GLU A 137 12.65 -7.92 2.61
CA GLU A 137 13.24 -6.70 3.22
C GLU A 137 13.65 -5.66 2.15
N ARG A 138 14.15 -6.13 0.99
CA ARG A 138 14.57 -5.23 -0.08
C ARG A 138 13.38 -4.50 -0.69
N GLU A 139 12.32 -5.22 -1.06
CA GLU A 139 11.12 -4.62 -1.65
C GLU A 139 10.38 -3.74 -0.63
N ALA A 140 10.31 -4.18 0.63
CA ALA A 140 9.74 -3.42 1.73
C ALA A 140 10.48 -2.09 1.97
N LYS A 141 11.82 -2.11 1.97
CA LYS A 141 12.66 -0.90 2.09
C LYS A 141 12.49 0.02 0.89
N GLU A 142 12.45 -0.51 -0.33
CA GLU A 142 12.24 0.27 -1.56
C GLU A 142 10.90 1.03 -1.52
N ILE A 143 9.82 0.35 -1.16
CA ILE A 143 8.47 0.94 -1.04
C ILE A 143 8.44 1.98 0.09
N LEU A 144 8.93 1.65 1.28
CA LEU A 144 8.89 2.60 2.40
C LEU A 144 9.79 3.82 2.16
N ALA A 145 10.94 3.66 1.48
CA ALA A 145 11.79 4.77 1.09
C ALA A 145 11.12 5.68 0.05
N HIS A 146 10.34 5.12 -0.89
CA HIS A 146 9.48 5.89 -1.80
C HIS A 146 8.49 6.75 -0.98
N GLU A 147 7.72 6.14 -0.08
CA GLU A 147 6.71 6.87 0.69
C GLU A 147 7.31 7.91 1.66
N VAL A 148 8.41 7.59 2.34
CA VAL A 148 9.10 8.56 3.21
C VAL A 148 9.64 9.73 2.39
N THR A 149 10.02 9.52 1.13
CA THR A 149 10.44 10.61 0.24
C THR A 149 9.32 11.63 0.02
N HIS A 150 8.06 11.21 -0.07
CA HIS A 150 6.94 12.16 -0.16
C HIS A 150 6.81 13.04 1.10
N THR A 151 7.12 12.52 2.28
CA THR A 151 7.11 13.32 3.52
C THR A 151 8.25 14.36 3.52
N ILE A 152 9.44 13.98 3.03
CA ILE A 152 10.56 14.92 2.81
C ILE A 152 10.13 15.98 1.79
N GLN A 153 9.49 15.56 0.69
CA GLN A 153 9.09 16.50 -0.34
C GLN A 153 8.08 17.52 0.18
N GLY A 154 7.12 17.09 1.00
CA GLY A 154 6.14 17.98 1.65
C GLY A 154 6.77 18.98 2.64
N GLU A 155 7.85 18.60 3.34
CA GLU A 155 8.54 19.47 4.29
C GLU A 155 9.43 20.52 3.60
N TYR A 156 10.20 20.12 2.59
CA TYR A 156 11.25 20.98 2.03
C TYR A 156 10.88 21.65 0.71
N PHE A 157 9.89 21.14 -0.03
CA PHE A 157 9.50 21.70 -1.32
C PHE A 157 8.11 22.33 -1.26
N GLN A 158 7.98 23.46 -1.96
CA GLN A 158 6.70 24.15 -2.04
C GLN A 158 5.76 23.44 -3.01
N ALA A 159 4.47 23.44 -2.68
CA ALA A 159 3.44 23.02 -3.61
C ALA A 159 3.50 23.87 -4.89
N PHE A 160 3.61 23.21 -6.03
CA PHE A 160 3.54 23.86 -7.32
C PHE A 160 2.09 24.24 -7.63
N ASN A 161 1.88 25.50 -8.02
CA ASN A 161 0.58 25.98 -8.45
C ASN A 161 0.56 26.09 -9.98
N GLY A 162 0.43 24.94 -10.64
CA GLY A 162 0.33 24.85 -12.09
C GLY A 162 -0.96 25.48 -12.60
N ARG A 163 -0.88 26.18 -13.73
CA ARG A 163 -2.05 26.80 -14.38
C ARG A 163 -2.69 25.85 -15.38
N PHE A 164 -1.87 25.03 -16.05
CA PHE A 164 -2.31 24.12 -17.10
C PHE A 164 -2.15 22.66 -16.67
N HIS A 165 -2.95 21.79 -17.27
CA HIS A 165 -2.97 20.36 -16.93
C HIS A 165 -1.62 19.69 -17.18
N ASP A 166 -0.95 20.01 -18.29
CA ASP A 166 0.38 19.49 -18.63
C ASP A 166 1.45 19.92 -17.62
N GLU A 167 1.39 21.16 -17.11
CA GLU A 167 2.26 21.63 -16.03
C GLU A 167 2.04 20.82 -14.74
N ILE A 168 0.78 20.56 -14.38
CA ILE A 168 0.42 19.76 -13.20
C ILE A 168 0.91 18.32 -13.36
N GLN A 169 0.72 17.71 -14.53
CA GLN A 169 1.17 16.34 -14.79
C GLN A 169 2.70 16.24 -14.78
N ALA A 170 3.40 17.19 -15.42
CA ALA A 170 4.86 17.21 -15.40
C ALA A 170 5.41 17.36 -13.97
N TRP A 171 4.74 18.15 -13.14
CA TRP A 171 5.11 18.30 -11.73
C TRP A 171 4.87 17.03 -10.91
N ASN A 172 3.70 16.40 -11.05
CA ASN A 172 3.40 15.15 -10.37
C ASN A 172 4.39 14.05 -10.78
N ALA A 173 4.72 13.98 -12.07
CA ALA A 173 5.69 13.01 -12.58
C ALA A 173 7.11 13.22 -12.05
N LEU A 174 7.50 14.48 -11.80
CA LEU A 174 8.75 14.77 -11.11
C LEU A 174 8.71 14.28 -9.65
N ILE A 175 7.62 14.49 -8.93
CA ILE A 175 7.45 14.07 -7.53
C ILE A 175 7.54 12.55 -7.38
N GLU A 176 6.71 11.82 -8.12
CA GLU A 176 6.64 10.36 -8.07
C GLU A 176 7.89 9.70 -8.67
N GLY A 177 8.46 10.29 -9.72
CA GLY A 177 9.72 9.87 -10.30
C GLY A 177 10.88 10.01 -9.32
N ASP A 178 10.97 11.13 -8.59
CA ASP A 178 11.97 11.35 -7.54
C ASP A 178 11.82 10.37 -6.37
N ALA A 179 10.58 10.12 -5.92
CA ALA A 179 10.28 9.14 -4.87
C ALA A 179 10.67 7.71 -5.31
N SER A 180 10.28 7.32 -6.53
CA SER A 180 10.62 6.01 -7.11
C SER A 180 12.12 5.82 -7.22
N PHE A 181 12.82 6.84 -7.75
CA PHE A 181 14.27 6.81 -7.89
C PHE A 181 14.97 6.74 -6.53
N THR A 182 14.47 7.46 -5.54
CA THR A 182 15.01 7.43 -4.17
C THR A 182 14.82 6.06 -3.53
N GLY A 183 13.65 5.44 -3.67
CA GLY A 183 13.39 4.09 -3.20
C GLY A 183 14.37 3.07 -3.78
N MET A 184 14.60 3.14 -5.09
CA MET A 184 15.58 2.29 -5.78
C MET A 184 17.00 2.51 -5.25
N LEU A 185 17.45 3.75 -5.12
CA LEU A 185 18.80 4.08 -4.61
C LEU A 185 18.98 3.63 -3.16
N TYR A 186 17.95 3.79 -2.32
CA TYR A 186 17.98 3.32 -0.95
C TYR A 186 18.16 1.81 -0.90
N ALA A 187 17.33 1.06 -1.65
CA ALA A 187 17.44 -0.39 -1.73
C ALA A 187 18.80 -0.83 -2.27
N GLU A 188 19.34 -0.17 -3.30
CA GLU A 188 20.67 -0.49 -3.83
C GLU A 188 21.79 -0.25 -2.80
N LYS A 189 21.69 0.83 -2.03
CA LYS A 189 22.70 1.20 -1.03
C LYS A 189 22.68 0.29 0.21
N PHE A 190 21.50 -0.04 0.71
CA PHE A 190 21.34 -0.73 2.00
C PHE A 190 20.95 -2.20 1.89
N ASP A 191 20.47 -2.66 0.74
CA ASP A 191 20.18 -4.07 0.39
C ASP A 191 20.59 -4.37 -1.07
N PRO A 192 21.89 -4.25 -1.39
CA PRO A 192 22.35 -4.50 -2.75
C PRO A 192 21.97 -5.93 -3.19
N PRO A 193 21.54 -6.13 -4.45
CA PRO A 193 21.31 -7.47 -4.95
C PRO A 193 22.59 -8.29 -4.82
N GLY A 194 22.49 -9.54 -4.37
CA GLY A 194 23.63 -10.46 -4.38
C GLY A 194 24.24 -10.52 -5.79
N GLU A 195 25.56 -10.71 -5.88
CA GLU A 195 26.30 -10.70 -7.16
C GLU A 195 25.57 -11.55 -8.23
N GLY A 196 25.05 -10.89 -9.27
CA GLY A 196 24.32 -11.52 -10.38
C GLY A 196 22.80 -11.34 -10.41
N GLY A 197 22.20 -10.58 -9.48
CA GLY A 197 20.78 -10.21 -9.58
C GLY A 197 20.53 -9.24 -10.75
N PRO A 198 19.52 -9.47 -11.61
CA PRO A 198 19.22 -8.56 -12.71
C PRO A 198 18.83 -7.17 -12.17
N LEU A 199 19.33 -6.11 -12.80
CA LEU A 199 18.78 -4.76 -12.65
C LEU A 199 17.29 -4.84 -13.00
N ARG A 200 16.43 -4.61 -12.00
CA ARG A 200 15.01 -4.98 -11.97
C ARG A 200 14.13 -4.05 -12.84
N GLY A 201 14.64 -3.57 -13.98
CA GLY A 201 13.90 -2.73 -14.94
C GLY A 201 12.67 -3.40 -15.59
N GLU A 202 12.44 -4.69 -15.31
CA GLU A 202 11.39 -5.49 -15.93
C GLU A 202 10.47 -6.24 -14.94
N ARG A 203 10.47 -5.92 -13.64
CA ARG A 203 9.36 -6.38 -12.79
C ARG A 203 8.18 -5.44 -12.99
N LEU A 204 7.44 -5.71 -14.07
CA LEU A 204 6.04 -5.37 -14.19
C LEU A 204 5.40 -5.68 -12.84
N ARG A 205 5.03 -4.61 -12.12
CA ARG A 205 4.23 -4.66 -10.89
C ARG A 205 3.09 -5.68 -11.12
N PRO A 206 2.73 -6.48 -10.10
CA PRO A 206 1.66 -7.48 -10.22
C PRO A 206 0.49 -6.84 -10.94
N GLU A 207 -0.10 -7.54 -11.92
CA GLU A 207 -1.23 -7.03 -12.69
C GLU A 207 -2.19 -6.32 -11.73
N ARG A 208 -2.09 -4.98 -11.68
CA ARG A 208 -2.95 -4.16 -10.84
C ARG A 208 -4.32 -4.52 -11.36
N GLY A 209 -5.16 -5.08 -10.48
CA GLY A 209 -6.42 -5.74 -10.80
C GLY A 209 -7.45 -4.80 -11.42
N LEU A 210 -7.10 -4.23 -12.57
CA LEU A 210 -7.88 -3.35 -13.39
C LEU A 210 -8.81 -4.25 -14.20
N ARG A 211 -9.95 -4.57 -13.59
CA ARG A 211 -11.09 -5.07 -14.33
C ARG A 211 -11.96 -3.88 -14.68
N GLY A 212 -11.68 -3.26 -15.81
CA GLY A 212 -12.49 -2.16 -16.32
C GLY A 212 -12.30 -1.97 -17.81
N GLU A 213 -13.30 -1.35 -18.43
CA GLU A 213 -13.30 -0.97 -19.84
C GLU A 213 -12.42 0.25 -20.12
N VAL A 214 -11.81 0.85 -19.07
CA VAL A 214 -10.84 1.94 -19.19
C VAL A 214 -9.48 1.40 -19.64
N PRO A 215 -8.91 1.89 -20.76
CA PRO A 215 -7.61 1.44 -21.23
C PRO A 215 -6.48 1.70 -20.22
N ARG A 216 -5.59 0.72 -20.09
CA ARG A 216 -4.43 0.77 -19.20
C ARG A 216 -3.56 2.03 -19.35
N PRO A 217 -3.26 2.55 -20.56
CA PRO A 217 -2.48 3.79 -20.69
C PRO A 217 -3.14 5.01 -20.04
N VAL A 218 -4.48 5.09 -20.05
CA VAL A 218 -5.22 6.18 -19.39
C VAL A 218 -5.07 6.08 -17.87
N LEU A 219 -5.08 4.85 -17.34
CA LEU A 219 -4.88 4.60 -15.92
C LEU A 219 -3.42 4.82 -15.50
N GLU A 220 -2.45 4.53 -16.37
CA GLU A 220 -1.04 4.82 -16.12
C GLU A 220 -0.78 6.33 -16.10
N ILE A 221 -1.32 7.09 -17.05
CA ILE A 221 -1.21 8.57 -17.06
C ILE A 221 -1.81 9.20 -15.79
N ARG A 222 -2.94 8.66 -15.31
CA ARG A 222 -3.67 9.25 -14.18
C ARG A 222 -3.12 8.84 -12.81
N PHE A 223 -2.71 7.59 -12.66
CA PHE A 223 -2.41 6.98 -11.35
C PHE A 223 -0.94 6.60 -11.17
N PHE A 224 -0.13 6.79 -12.20
CA PHE A 224 1.33 6.78 -12.14
C PHE A 224 1.83 8.07 -12.77
N PRO A 225 1.70 9.21 -12.07
CA PRO A 225 2.60 10.31 -12.35
C PRO A 225 4.05 9.79 -12.28
#